data_AF-A0A969Q439-F1
#
_entry.id   AF-A0A969Q439-F1
#
_cell.length_a   1.000
_cell.length_b   1.000
_cell.length_c   1.000
_cell.angle_alpha   90.00
_cell.angle_beta   90.00
_cell.angle_gamma   90.00
#
_symmetry.space_group_name_H-M   'P 1'
#
loop_
_entity.id
_entity.type
_entity.pdbx_description
1 polymer ?
#
loop_
_entity_poly.entity_id
_entity_poly.type
_entity_poly.pdbx_seq_one_letter_code
_entity_poly.pdbx_strand_id
1 'polypeptide(L)'
;SHLRHRLEALHGKQDPTAIETAWPHLSNEDRWIRWAARIVLEHQPLASWKDKALAEKNPAARLEALLAAARLGGVCPTHRKDGHVVDTALREELLAALLAMDFQTLGAEQQLGHVRISQIITCETAPKIEMKNIHLLDDLCQHLPQRMASRAKLIVTNVRSFAVMAHRNSVEARCTLTAGQ
;
A
#
# COMPACT_ATOMS: atom_id res chain seq x y z
N SER A 1 17.92 5.67 -18.51
CA SER A 1 17.43 6.73 -19.40
C SER A 1 17.66 8.10 -18.74
N HIS A 2 17.84 9.17 -19.53
CA HIS A 2 18.03 10.54 -19.00
C HIS A 2 16.85 11.00 -18.12
N LEU A 3 15.63 10.58 -18.44
CA LEU A 3 14.45 10.89 -17.63
C LEU A 3 14.50 10.29 -16.22
N ARG A 4 14.90 9.02 -16.07
CA ARG A 4 15.05 8.39 -14.75
C ARG A 4 16.04 9.17 -13.87
N HIS A 5 17.21 9.53 -14.39
CA HIS A 5 18.21 10.28 -13.61
C HIS A 5 17.72 11.67 -13.19
N ARG A 6 16.93 12.35 -14.03
CA ARG A 6 16.31 13.64 -13.67
C ARG A 6 15.34 13.50 -12.50
N LEU A 7 14.55 12.43 -12.47
CA LEU A 7 13.64 12.14 -11.36
C LEU A 7 14.42 11.78 -10.08
N GLU A 8 15.46 10.97 -10.21
CA GLU A 8 16.33 10.59 -9.09
C GLU A 8 17.06 11.78 -8.46
N ALA A 9 17.40 12.80 -9.24
CA ALA A 9 18.01 14.03 -8.72
C ALA A 9 17.09 14.83 -7.77
N LEU A 10 15.78 14.54 -7.78
CA LEU A 10 14.78 15.12 -6.88
C LEU A 10 14.57 14.27 -5.61
N HIS A 11 15.22 13.11 -5.48
CA HIS A 11 15.12 12.27 -4.30
C HIS A 11 15.77 12.95 -3.08
N GLY A 12 15.16 12.79 -1.91
CA GLY A 12 15.65 13.31 -0.63
C GLY A 12 15.47 14.82 -0.44
N LYS A 13 14.83 15.52 -1.37
CA LYS A 13 14.58 16.97 -1.29
C LYS A 13 13.08 17.24 -1.23
N GLN A 14 12.67 18.11 -0.32
CA GLN A 14 11.31 18.64 -0.31
C GLN A 14 11.25 19.86 -1.21
N ASP A 15 10.45 19.77 -2.26
CA ASP A 15 10.23 20.82 -3.25
C ASP A 15 8.83 20.64 -3.84
N PRO A 16 7.91 21.63 -3.68
CA PRO A 16 6.58 21.57 -4.28
C PRO A 16 6.58 21.30 -5.79
N THR A 17 7.58 21.81 -6.51
CA THR A 17 7.72 21.62 -7.96
C THR A 17 8.07 20.17 -8.34
N ALA A 18 8.60 19.40 -7.39
CA ALA A 18 8.95 17.99 -7.61
C ALA A 18 7.69 17.12 -7.79
N ILE A 19 6.58 17.49 -7.14
CA ILE A 19 5.28 16.79 -7.29
C ILE A 19 4.79 16.95 -8.73
N GLU A 20 4.77 18.18 -9.24
CA GLU A 20 4.33 18.50 -10.59
C GLU A 20 5.24 17.86 -11.64
N THR A 21 6.55 17.83 -11.38
CA THR A 21 7.54 17.20 -12.25
C THR A 21 7.35 15.68 -12.30
N ALA A 22 7.08 15.03 -11.17
CA ALA A 22 6.99 13.57 -11.09
C ALA A 22 5.63 13.01 -11.53
N TRP A 23 4.53 13.73 -11.29
CA TRP A 23 3.16 13.23 -11.49
C TRP A 23 2.89 12.63 -12.89
N PRO A 24 3.28 13.29 -14.01
CA PRO A 24 3.04 12.77 -15.35
C PRO A 24 3.78 11.46 -15.64
N HIS A 25 4.78 11.12 -14.83
CA HIS A 25 5.62 9.94 -15.00
C HIS A 25 5.17 8.75 -14.16
N LEU A 26 4.13 8.91 -13.32
CA LEU A 26 3.53 7.81 -12.55
C LEU A 26 2.80 6.79 -13.44
N SER A 27 2.34 7.18 -14.62
CA SER A 27 1.71 6.28 -15.60
C SER A 27 2.62 5.92 -16.77
N ASN A 28 3.94 6.10 -16.64
CA ASN A 28 4.88 5.77 -17.71
C ASN A 28 4.92 4.25 -17.98
N GLU A 29 5.14 3.82 -19.22
CA GLU A 29 5.25 2.38 -19.55
C GLU A 29 6.49 1.74 -18.92
N ASP A 30 7.60 2.48 -18.79
CA ASP A 30 8.81 2.01 -18.13
C ASP A 30 8.62 2.01 -16.60
N ARG A 31 8.62 0.81 -16.02
CA ARG A 31 8.50 0.59 -14.58
C ARG A 31 9.57 1.30 -13.76
N TRP A 32 10.77 1.53 -14.31
CA TRP A 32 11.85 2.22 -13.60
C TRP A 32 11.59 3.72 -13.52
N ILE A 33 10.94 4.30 -14.54
CA ILE A 33 10.50 5.69 -14.53
C ILE A 33 9.35 5.86 -13.54
N ARG A 34 8.35 4.95 -13.54
CA ARG A 34 7.28 4.97 -12.53
C ARG A 34 7.82 4.89 -11.11
N TRP A 35 8.76 3.97 -10.88
CA TRP A 35 9.41 3.83 -9.58
C TRP A 35 10.12 5.12 -9.17
N ALA A 36 10.95 5.71 -10.05
CA ALA A 36 11.66 6.94 -9.72
C ALA A 36 10.69 8.09 -9.41
N ALA A 37 9.60 8.23 -10.18
CA ALA A 37 8.56 9.22 -9.95
C ALA A 37 7.84 9.02 -8.61
N ARG A 38 7.49 7.77 -8.26
CA ARG A 38 6.87 7.47 -6.96
C ARG A 38 7.79 7.84 -5.80
N ILE A 39 9.08 7.53 -5.90
CA ILE A 39 10.05 7.90 -4.86
C ILE A 39 10.20 9.42 -4.71
N VAL A 40 9.99 10.21 -5.79
CA VAL A 40 9.91 11.67 -5.67
C VAL A 40 8.73 12.06 -4.79
N LEU A 41 7.53 11.49 -5.01
CA LEU A 41 6.33 11.71 -4.18
C LEU A 41 6.57 11.30 -2.72
N GLU A 42 7.21 10.14 -2.48
CA GLU A 42 7.53 9.64 -1.13
C GLU A 42 8.46 10.61 -0.37
N HIS A 43 9.22 11.47 -1.04
CA HIS A 43 10.03 12.49 -0.37
C HIS A 43 9.30 13.81 -0.10
N GLN A 44 8.06 13.97 -0.59
CA GLN A 44 7.26 15.17 -0.36
C GLN A 44 6.30 14.98 0.82
N PRO A 45 5.94 16.06 1.54
CA PRO A 45 4.95 15.98 2.61
C PRO A 45 3.62 15.41 2.09
N LEU A 46 3.11 14.32 2.69
CA LEU A 46 1.90 13.63 2.23
C LEU A 46 0.70 14.56 2.05
N ALA A 47 0.51 15.49 3.00
CA ALA A 47 -0.58 16.46 2.97
C ALA A 47 -0.59 17.35 1.71
N SER A 48 0.56 17.53 1.04
CA SER A 48 0.66 18.37 -0.15
C SER A 48 0.09 17.73 -1.43
N TRP A 49 -0.13 16.41 -1.45
CA TRP A 49 -0.54 15.69 -2.66
C TRP A 49 -1.53 14.54 -2.43
N LYS A 50 -1.88 14.20 -1.18
CA LYS A 50 -2.85 13.14 -0.85
C LYS A 50 -4.16 13.29 -1.63
N ASP A 51 -4.77 14.47 -1.60
CA ASP A 51 -6.07 14.70 -2.24
C ASP A 51 -5.99 14.52 -3.77
N LYS A 52 -4.85 14.88 -4.37
CA LYS A 52 -4.56 14.62 -5.78
C LYS A 52 -4.48 13.12 -6.08
N ALA A 53 -3.88 12.33 -5.19
CA ALA A 53 -3.82 10.87 -5.33
C ALA A 53 -5.21 10.22 -5.23
N LEU A 54 -6.04 10.69 -4.30
CA LEU A 54 -7.41 10.17 -4.11
C LEU A 54 -8.31 10.47 -5.33
N ALA A 55 -8.10 11.62 -5.98
CA ALA A 55 -8.85 12.08 -7.15
C ALA A 55 -8.27 11.64 -8.52
N GLU A 56 -7.12 10.95 -8.55
CA GLU A 56 -6.46 10.53 -9.79
C GLU A 56 -7.33 9.54 -10.58
N LYS A 57 -7.44 9.76 -11.89
CA LYS A 57 -8.30 8.98 -12.80
C LYS A 57 -7.50 7.99 -13.64
N ASN A 58 -6.23 8.25 -13.91
CA ASN A 58 -5.37 7.31 -14.61
C ASN A 58 -5.06 6.14 -13.66
N PRO A 59 -5.41 4.89 -14.02
CA PRO A 59 -5.28 3.76 -13.11
C PRO A 59 -3.82 3.47 -12.72
N ALA A 60 -2.86 3.64 -13.64
CA ALA A 60 -1.45 3.43 -13.32
C ALA A 60 -0.92 4.50 -12.35
N ALA A 61 -1.23 5.77 -12.62
CA ALA A 61 -0.82 6.86 -11.74
C ALA A 61 -1.47 6.76 -10.36
N ARG A 62 -2.77 6.40 -10.31
CA ARG A 62 -3.53 6.23 -9.06
C ARG A 62 -2.91 5.13 -8.20
N LEU A 63 -2.55 3.98 -8.78
CA LEU A 63 -1.92 2.89 -8.03
C LEU A 63 -0.57 3.31 -7.43
N GLU A 64 0.31 3.96 -8.21
CA GLU A 64 1.61 4.40 -7.71
C GLU A 64 1.47 5.50 -6.64
N ALA A 65 0.53 6.42 -6.78
CA ALA A 65 0.28 7.48 -5.81
C ALA A 65 -0.32 6.92 -4.50
N LEU A 66 -1.29 6.01 -4.57
CA LEU A 66 -1.87 5.35 -3.39
C LEU A 66 -0.83 4.48 -2.67
N LEU A 67 0.07 3.82 -3.41
CA LEU A 67 1.19 3.09 -2.84
C LEU A 67 2.15 4.01 -2.06
N ALA A 68 2.52 5.16 -2.65
CA ALA A 68 3.34 6.15 -1.96
C ALA A 68 2.66 6.64 -0.67
N ALA A 69 1.35 6.88 -0.73
CA ALA A 69 0.59 7.40 0.41
C ALA A 69 0.54 6.38 1.56
N ALA A 70 0.31 5.10 1.23
CA ALA A 70 0.33 4.02 2.21
C ALA A 70 1.69 3.90 2.90
N ARG A 71 2.79 3.92 2.13
CA ARG A 71 4.16 3.81 2.66
C ARG A 71 4.56 4.98 3.57
N LEU A 72 4.03 6.17 3.32
CA LEU A 72 4.29 7.35 4.15
C LEU A 72 3.41 7.42 5.39
N GLY A 73 2.14 7.05 5.26
CA GLY A 73 1.16 7.17 6.33
C GLY A 73 1.05 5.95 7.24
N GLY A 74 1.64 4.82 6.86
CA GLY A 74 1.56 3.56 7.58
C GLY A 74 2.89 3.09 8.13
N VAL A 75 2.84 2.31 9.22
CA VAL A 75 4.01 1.62 9.77
C VAL A 75 3.66 0.15 9.98
N CYS A 76 4.43 -0.73 9.35
CA CYS A 76 4.28 -2.18 9.49
C CYS A 76 4.20 -2.58 10.98
N PRO A 77 3.27 -3.47 11.39
CA PRO A 77 3.12 -3.90 12.78
C PRO A 77 4.42 -4.36 13.44
N THR A 78 5.34 -4.97 12.68
CA THR A 78 6.65 -5.43 13.17
C THR A 78 7.66 -4.32 13.43
N HIS A 79 7.39 -3.11 12.95
CA HIS A 79 8.28 -1.94 13.04
C HIS A 79 7.64 -0.78 13.80
N ARG A 80 6.46 -0.99 14.40
CA ARG A 80 5.83 0.00 15.26
C ARG A 80 6.62 0.12 16.56
N LYS A 81 6.88 1.36 16.96
CA LYS A 81 7.37 1.65 18.30
C LYS A 81 6.21 1.58 19.29
N ASP A 82 6.52 1.32 20.55
CA ASP A 82 5.51 1.36 21.61
C ASP A 82 4.80 2.72 21.64
N GLY A 83 3.48 2.69 21.78
CA GLY A 83 2.63 3.89 21.73
C GLY A 83 2.36 4.45 20.34
N HIS A 84 2.77 3.77 19.26
CA HIS A 84 2.43 4.21 17.90
C HIS A 84 0.91 4.21 17.67
N VAL A 85 0.37 5.39 17.34
CA VAL A 85 -1.03 5.57 16.97
C VAL A 85 -1.17 5.31 15.48
N VAL A 86 -2.05 4.37 15.14
CA VAL A 86 -2.32 3.98 13.76
C VAL A 86 -3.35 4.95 13.15
N ASP A 87 -3.02 5.55 12.01
CA ASP A 87 -3.94 6.42 11.28
C ASP A 87 -5.01 5.59 10.54
N THR A 88 -6.11 5.37 11.23
CA THR A 88 -7.25 4.59 10.71
C THR A 88 -8.07 5.35 9.68
N ALA A 89 -8.08 6.69 9.73
CA ALA A 89 -8.83 7.52 8.77
C ALA A 89 -8.13 7.48 7.40
N LEU A 90 -6.80 7.65 7.38
CA LEU A 90 -6.04 7.54 6.14
C LEU A 90 -6.18 6.16 5.49
N ARG A 91 -6.19 5.08 6.30
CA ARG A 91 -6.46 3.73 5.78
C ARG A 91 -7.77 3.67 4.99
N GLU A 92 -8.84 4.19 5.58
CA GLU A 92 -10.18 4.11 5.03
C GLU A 92 -10.31 4.93 3.76
N GLU A 93 -9.71 6.12 3.73
CA GLU A 93 -9.61 6.95 2.52
C GLU A 93 -8.88 6.23 1.38
N LEU A 94 -7.70 5.67 1.66
CA LEU A 94 -6.90 4.96 0.65
C LEU A 94 -7.59 3.70 0.15
N LEU A 95 -8.21 2.92 1.05
CA LEU A 95 -8.93 1.71 0.68
C LEU A 95 -10.18 2.03 -0.14
N ALA A 96 -10.95 3.06 0.25
CA ALA A 96 -12.11 3.51 -0.51
C ALA A 96 -11.71 3.97 -1.92
N ALA A 97 -10.63 4.74 -2.05
CA ALA A 97 -10.13 5.17 -3.36
C ALA A 97 -9.71 3.96 -4.24
N LEU A 98 -9.05 2.97 -3.65
CA LEU A 98 -8.62 1.76 -4.35
C LEU A 98 -9.79 0.87 -4.78
N LEU A 99 -10.80 0.71 -3.91
CA LEU A 99 -12.01 -0.09 -4.20
C LEU A 99 -12.96 0.60 -5.18
N ALA A 100 -12.87 1.92 -5.33
CA ALA A 100 -13.62 2.67 -6.34
C ALA A 100 -13.10 2.44 -7.78
N MET A 101 -11.96 1.76 -7.96
CA MET A 101 -11.46 1.37 -9.27
C MET A 101 -12.19 0.12 -9.78
N ASP A 102 -12.59 0.11 -11.06
CA ASP A 102 -13.13 -1.10 -11.68
C ASP A 102 -12.01 -2.10 -11.98
N PHE A 103 -11.85 -3.07 -11.08
CA PHE A 103 -10.81 -4.11 -11.15
C PHE A 103 -10.82 -4.91 -12.46
N GLN A 104 -11.98 -5.13 -13.07
CA GLN A 104 -12.11 -5.94 -14.28
C GLN A 104 -11.58 -5.22 -15.52
N THR A 105 -11.55 -3.89 -15.49
CA THR A 105 -11.02 -3.06 -16.59
C THR A 105 -9.50 -2.87 -16.52
N LEU A 106 -8.86 -3.25 -15.42
CA LEU A 106 -7.43 -3.10 -15.22
C LEU A 106 -6.63 -4.15 -16.00
N GLY A 107 -5.48 -3.75 -16.52
CA GLY A 107 -4.51 -4.69 -17.09
C GLY A 107 -3.94 -5.62 -16.01
N ALA A 108 -3.40 -6.77 -16.43
CA ALA A 108 -2.87 -7.79 -15.51
C ALA A 108 -1.85 -7.24 -14.49
N GLU A 109 -0.93 -6.37 -14.92
CA GLU A 109 0.05 -5.74 -14.01
C GLU A 109 -0.64 -4.83 -12.99
N GLN A 110 -1.64 -4.05 -13.42
CA GLN A 110 -2.40 -3.14 -12.56
C GLN A 110 -3.26 -3.91 -11.55
N GLN A 111 -3.85 -5.04 -11.93
CA GLN A 111 -4.58 -5.92 -11.01
C GLN A 111 -3.66 -6.48 -9.90
N LEU A 112 -2.44 -6.90 -10.23
CA LEU A 112 -1.45 -7.31 -9.23
C LEU A 112 -1.05 -6.14 -8.33
N GLY A 113 -0.84 -4.96 -8.92
CA GLY A 113 -0.56 -3.73 -8.19
C GLY A 113 -1.67 -3.42 -7.18
N HIS A 114 -2.93 -3.47 -7.62
CA HIS A 114 -4.12 -3.23 -6.80
C HIS A 114 -4.19 -4.18 -5.60
N VAL A 115 -4.04 -5.49 -5.84
CA VAL A 115 -4.04 -6.50 -4.76
C VAL A 115 -2.88 -6.26 -3.80
N ARG A 116 -1.69 -5.94 -4.33
CA ARG A 116 -0.52 -5.67 -3.49
C ARG A 116 -0.70 -4.42 -2.64
N ILE A 117 -1.26 -3.35 -3.20
CA ILE A 117 -1.51 -2.10 -2.49
C ILE A 117 -2.59 -2.31 -1.43
N SER A 118 -3.65 -3.07 -1.72
CA SER A 118 -4.66 -3.46 -0.73
C SER A 118 -4.03 -4.12 0.51
N GLN A 119 -3.06 -5.01 0.29
CA GLN A 119 -2.33 -5.66 1.38
C GLN A 119 -1.42 -4.69 2.14
N ILE A 120 -0.77 -3.77 1.45
CA ILE A 120 0.12 -2.78 2.07
C ILE A 120 -0.71 -1.84 2.95
N ILE A 121 -1.80 -1.27 2.40
CA ILE A 121 -2.74 -0.41 3.15
C ILE A 121 -3.22 -1.16 4.39
N THR A 122 -3.76 -2.37 4.23
CA THR A 122 -4.29 -3.14 5.36
C THR A 122 -3.23 -3.61 6.36
N CYS A 123 -1.99 -3.86 5.94
CA CYS A 123 -0.92 -4.26 6.85
C CYS A 123 -0.39 -3.07 7.65
N GLU A 124 -0.01 -1.98 6.97
CA GLU A 124 0.69 -0.86 7.58
C GLU A 124 -0.22 -0.01 8.48
N THR A 125 -1.53 0.00 8.22
CA THR A 125 -2.49 0.88 8.91
C THR A 125 -3.56 0.14 9.72
N ALA A 126 -3.43 -1.17 9.96
CA ALA A 126 -4.35 -1.89 10.84
C ALA A 126 -3.83 -1.93 12.29
N PRO A 127 -4.63 -1.57 13.31
CA PRO A 127 -4.22 -1.62 14.71
C PRO A 127 -3.90 -3.06 15.16
N LYS A 128 -4.61 -4.06 14.60
CA LYS A 128 -4.34 -5.51 14.61
C LYS A 128 -4.86 -6.07 13.28
N ILE A 129 -4.28 -7.17 12.76
CA ILE A 129 -4.81 -7.80 11.53
C ILE A 129 -6.14 -8.48 11.87
N GLU A 130 -7.25 -7.83 11.57
CA GLU A 130 -8.59 -8.39 11.74
C GLU A 130 -8.96 -9.31 10.58
N MET A 131 -9.62 -10.44 10.90
CA MET A 131 -10.01 -11.46 9.91
C MET A 131 -10.93 -10.93 8.80
N LYS A 132 -11.66 -9.83 9.01
CA LYS A 132 -12.50 -9.20 7.99
C LYS A 132 -11.70 -8.74 6.75
N ASN A 133 -10.45 -8.30 6.94
CA ASN A 133 -9.60 -7.87 5.82
C ASN A 133 -9.08 -9.05 4.97
N ILE A 134 -9.10 -10.27 5.52
CA ILE A 134 -8.65 -11.48 4.83
C ILE A 134 -9.69 -11.93 3.79
N HIS A 135 -10.98 -11.81 4.11
CA HIS A 135 -12.05 -12.15 3.16
C HIS A 135 -12.07 -11.24 1.93
N LEU A 136 -11.82 -9.93 2.12
CA LEU A 136 -11.66 -8.99 1.01
C LEU A 136 -10.48 -9.38 0.09
N LEU A 137 -9.37 -9.81 0.68
CA LEU A 137 -8.19 -10.28 -0.08
C LEU A 137 -8.43 -11.63 -0.78
N ASP A 138 -9.19 -12.53 -0.17
CA ASP A 138 -9.60 -13.81 -0.76
C ASP A 138 -10.51 -13.59 -1.97
N ASP A 139 -11.51 -12.72 -1.86
CA ASP A 139 -12.44 -12.41 -2.96
C ASP A 139 -11.72 -11.77 -4.15
N LEU A 140 -10.82 -10.81 -3.89
CA LEU A 140 -9.98 -10.21 -4.93
C LEU A 140 -9.07 -11.26 -5.62
N CYS A 141 -8.63 -12.30 -4.90
CA CYS A 141 -7.82 -13.37 -5.47
C CYS A 141 -8.61 -14.34 -6.37
N GLN A 142 -9.92 -14.48 -6.17
CA GLN A 142 -10.75 -15.36 -7.00
C GLN A 142 -10.92 -14.83 -8.43
N HIS A 143 -10.77 -13.51 -8.62
CA HIS A 143 -10.92 -12.85 -9.91
C HIS A 143 -9.62 -12.75 -10.72
N LEU A 144 -8.48 -13.16 -10.18
CA LEU A 144 -7.20 -13.14 -10.89
C LEU A 144 -7.03 -14.35 -11.83
N PRO A 145 -6.39 -14.19 -13.01
CA PRO A 145 -6.05 -15.30 -13.88
C PRO A 145 -5.26 -16.39 -13.12
N GLN A 146 -5.51 -17.68 -13.39
CA GLN A 146 -4.95 -18.82 -12.64
C GLN A 146 -3.42 -18.78 -12.45
N ARG A 147 -2.66 -18.29 -13.43
CA ARG A 147 -1.19 -18.13 -13.34
C ARG A 147 -0.75 -17.03 -12.36
N MET A 148 -1.59 -16.02 -12.13
CA MET A 148 -1.38 -14.92 -11.19
C MET A 148 -1.99 -15.25 -9.82
N ALA A 149 -3.05 -16.06 -9.80
CA ALA A 149 -3.69 -16.56 -8.59
C ALA A 149 -2.71 -17.30 -7.68
N SER A 150 -1.69 -18.03 -8.19
CA SER A 150 -0.71 -18.70 -7.33
C SER A 150 0.17 -17.71 -6.53
N ARG A 151 0.59 -16.61 -7.16
CA ARG A 151 1.42 -15.59 -6.51
C ARG A 151 0.58 -14.70 -5.60
N ALA A 152 -0.64 -14.36 -6.00
CA ALA A 152 -1.60 -13.66 -5.14
C ALA A 152 -2.06 -14.52 -3.96
N LYS A 153 -2.37 -15.81 -4.17
CA LYS A 153 -2.67 -16.79 -3.11
C LYS A 153 -1.51 -16.92 -2.13
N LEU A 154 -0.27 -17.00 -2.61
CA LEU A 154 0.90 -17.04 -1.72
C LEU A 154 0.95 -15.77 -0.84
N ILE A 155 0.67 -14.61 -1.41
CA ILE A 155 0.68 -13.37 -0.63
C ILE A 155 -0.50 -13.32 0.35
N VAL A 156 -1.71 -13.73 -0.04
CA VAL A 156 -2.87 -13.83 0.87
C VAL A 156 -2.65 -14.88 1.95
N THR A 157 -2.00 -15.99 1.62
CA THR A 157 -1.59 -17.04 2.57
C THR A 157 -0.57 -16.49 3.55
N ASN A 158 0.40 -15.70 3.10
CA ASN A 158 1.39 -15.07 3.97
C ASN A 158 0.75 -14.03 4.90
N VAL A 159 -0.23 -13.23 4.42
CA VAL A 159 -1.00 -12.31 5.25
C VAL A 159 -1.85 -13.08 6.27
N ARG A 160 -2.49 -14.18 5.87
CA ARG A 160 -3.22 -15.10 6.77
C ARG A 160 -2.31 -15.68 7.85
N SER A 161 -1.19 -16.28 7.46
CA SER A 161 -0.23 -16.89 8.38
C SER A 161 0.34 -15.87 9.35
N PHE A 162 0.60 -14.65 8.88
CA PHE A 162 1.07 -13.55 9.72
C PHE A 162 -0.02 -13.04 10.68
N ALA A 163 -1.28 -12.95 10.23
CA ALA A 163 -2.43 -12.61 11.08
C ALA A 163 -2.64 -13.64 12.20
N VAL A 164 -2.58 -14.92 11.86
CA VAL A 164 -2.72 -16.04 12.80
C VAL A 164 -1.58 -16.04 13.82
N MET A 165 -0.35 -15.81 13.37
CA MET A 165 0.83 -15.77 14.24
C MET A 165 0.81 -14.57 15.19
N ALA A 166 0.45 -13.38 14.68
CA ALA A 166 0.30 -12.17 15.50
C ALA A 166 -0.82 -12.29 16.54
N HIS A 167 -1.93 -12.96 16.19
CA HIS A 167 -3.01 -13.26 17.12
C HIS A 167 -2.56 -14.24 18.20
N ARG A 168 -1.82 -15.30 17.84
CA ARG A 168 -1.33 -16.31 18.78
C ARG A 168 -0.38 -15.72 19.82
N ASN A 169 0.60 -14.91 19.37
CA ASN A 169 1.54 -14.23 20.24
C ASN A 169 0.85 -13.21 21.16
N SER A 170 -0.21 -12.54 20.69
CA SER A 170 -1.00 -11.59 21.50
C SER A 170 -1.89 -12.29 22.55
N VAL A 171 -2.25 -13.56 22.36
CA VAL A 171 -2.99 -14.37 23.34
C VAL A 171 -2.02 -14.93 24.38
N GLU A 172 -0.88 -15.47 23.95
CA GLU A 172 0.17 -15.96 24.85
C GLU A 172 0.72 -14.86 25.76
N ALA A 173 0.98 -13.66 25.24
CA ALA A 173 1.42 -12.51 26.04
C ALA A 173 0.38 -12.01 27.07
N ARG A 174 -0.91 -12.32 26.88
CA ARG A 174 -1.97 -12.00 27.85
C ARG A 174 -2.11 -13.09 28.91
N CYS A 175 -1.95 -14.36 28.54
CA CYS A 175 -1.98 -15.48 29.48
C CYS A 175 -0.82 -15.43 30.49
N THR A 176 0.35 -14.94 30.09
CA THR A 176 1.51 -14.79 30.99
C THR A 176 1.33 -13.66 32.00
N LEU A 177 0.62 -12.58 31.65
CA LEU A 177 0.33 -11.46 32.56
C LEU A 177 -0.75 -11.80 33.60
N THR A 178 -1.70 -12.69 33.30
CA THR A 178 -2.74 -13.14 34.24
C THR A 178 -2.32 -14.31 35.13
N ALA A 179 -1.22 -15.00 34.81
CA ALA A 179 -0.72 -16.14 35.60
C ALA A 179 0.31 -15.75 36.68
N GLY A 180 0.63 -14.45 36.80
CA GLY A 180 1.59 -13.89 37.76
C GLY A 180 0.97 -13.05 38.87
N GLN A 181 -0.34 -13.16 39.12
CA GLN A 181 -1.04 -12.54 40.26
C GLN A 181 -1.60 -13.61 41.19
#